data_AF-A0A0G1HGG9-F1
#
_entry.id   AF-A0A0G1HGG9-F1
#
_cell.length_a   1.000
_cell.length_b   1.000
_cell.length_c   1.000
_cell.angle_alpha   90.00
_cell.angle_beta   90.00
_cell.angle_gamma   90.00
#
_symmetry.space_group_name_H-M   'P 1'
#
loop_
_entity.id
_entity.type
_entity.pdbx_description
1 polymer ?
#
loop_
_entity_poly.entity_id
_entity_poly.type
_entity_poly.pdbx_seq_one_letter_code
_entity_poly.pdbx_strand_id
1 'polypeptide(L)'
;MLDFLKKPDFRKPKIHHDLFSAWHGQGKGGKKKSKKFFVILSFALILGLAGSFLYPFYRQKALVHADSLIKFDEGNGTSANDTNASVSAGTITNAVWKPEDLCKSGKCMFFDGTQDYVSFTDDADLDFAAADSFTISFWFRHAPKTSGTEVMVVKLEAVGTDGGYQIQMEADGDITCQIED
;
A
#
# COMPACT_ATOMS: atom_id res chain seq x y z
N MET A 1 1.38 61.76 20.59
CA MET A 1 2.80 61.79 21.03
C MET A 1 2.88 61.16 22.41
N LEU A 2 3.92 60.36 22.61
CA LEU A 2 4.33 59.56 23.77
C LEU A 2 3.80 59.95 25.19
N ASP A 3 3.15 58.99 25.85
CA ASP A 3 3.70 58.17 26.95
C ASP A 3 3.87 58.72 28.39
N PHE A 4 3.93 57.77 29.35
CA PHE A 4 4.30 57.85 30.78
C PHE A 4 3.45 58.65 31.80
N LEU A 5 2.84 57.92 32.74
CA LEU A 5 2.73 58.32 34.15
C LEU A 5 3.12 57.17 35.11
N LYS A 6 3.72 57.53 36.25
CA LYS A 6 4.60 56.67 37.05
C LYS A 6 4.24 56.68 38.55
N LYS A 7 3.77 55.54 39.07
CA LYS A 7 3.70 55.09 40.50
C LYS A 7 2.99 56.01 41.52
N PRO A 8 2.39 55.41 42.57
CA PRO A 8 3.05 55.46 43.88
C PRO A 8 3.01 54.12 44.66
N ASP A 9 3.46 54.16 45.92
CA ASP A 9 4.09 53.06 46.67
C ASP A 9 3.29 52.56 47.90
N PHE A 10 3.70 51.42 48.47
CA PHE A 10 3.14 50.74 49.65
C PHE A 10 3.23 51.56 50.95
N ARG A 11 2.25 51.40 51.87
CA ARG A 11 2.43 50.66 53.16
C ARG A 11 1.25 50.71 54.15
N LYS A 12 0.90 49.51 54.68
CA LYS A 12 0.55 49.18 56.10
C LYS A 12 -0.85 49.64 56.63
N PRO A 13 -1.50 48.89 57.56
CA PRO A 13 -0.89 48.42 58.81
C PRO A 13 -1.17 46.98 59.32
N LYS A 14 -0.39 46.64 60.35
CA LYS A 14 -0.57 45.59 61.38
C LYS A 14 -1.54 46.13 62.47
N ILE A 15 -2.21 45.36 63.33
CA ILE A 15 -2.32 43.90 63.62
C ILE A 15 -3.66 43.67 64.35
N HIS A 16 -4.16 42.44 64.53
CA HIS A 16 -4.58 41.89 65.85
C HIS A 16 -5.10 40.43 65.76
N HIS A 17 -4.43 39.56 66.52
CA HIS A 17 -4.94 38.44 67.31
C HIS A 17 -6.17 37.67 66.78
N ASP A 18 -5.96 36.41 66.38
CA ASP A 18 -6.76 35.27 66.86
C ASP A 18 -6.02 33.95 66.53
N LEU A 19 -5.01 33.66 67.35
CA LEU A 19 -4.59 32.27 67.57
C LEU A 19 -5.59 31.67 68.59
N PHE A 20 -5.88 30.37 68.45
CA PHE A 20 -6.62 29.53 69.43
C PHE A 20 -8.17 29.46 69.41
N SER A 21 -8.84 29.48 68.25
CA SER A 21 -10.29 29.12 68.19
C SER A 21 -10.77 28.34 66.94
N ALA A 22 -10.00 27.35 66.47
CA ALA A 22 -10.45 26.44 65.39
C ALA A 22 -10.09 24.95 65.58
N TRP A 23 -9.80 24.51 66.81
CA TRP A 23 -9.61 23.09 67.12
C TRP A 23 -10.94 22.41 67.51
N HIS A 24 -11.83 22.20 66.54
CA HIS A 24 -12.81 21.10 66.48
C HIS A 24 -13.56 21.13 65.13
N GLY A 25 -12.87 20.79 64.05
CA GLY A 25 -13.41 20.76 62.68
C GLY A 25 -12.86 19.61 61.84
N GLN A 26 -13.10 18.36 62.22
CA GLN A 26 -12.66 17.17 61.48
C GLN A 26 -13.45 16.96 60.17
N GLY A 27 -13.12 17.73 59.13
CA GLY A 27 -13.60 17.53 57.76
C GLY A 27 -12.96 16.31 57.07
N LYS A 28 -13.43 15.10 57.38
CA LYS A 28 -12.97 13.85 56.73
C LYS A 28 -13.47 13.75 55.27
N GLY A 29 -12.76 14.38 54.31
CA GLY A 29 -13.23 14.47 52.90
C GLY A 29 -12.19 14.35 51.76
N GLY A 30 -10.89 14.15 52.05
CA GLY A 30 -9.82 14.43 51.07
C GLY A 30 -9.28 13.30 50.17
N LYS A 31 -9.69 12.03 50.32
CA LYS A 31 -8.94 10.87 49.76
C LYS A 31 -9.53 10.19 48.48
N LYS A 32 -10.58 10.76 47.86
CA LYS A 32 -11.24 10.14 46.67
C LYS A 32 -10.84 10.69 45.30
N LYS A 33 -10.45 11.98 45.16
CA LYS A 33 -10.12 12.58 43.85
C LYS A 33 -8.79 12.07 43.27
N SER A 34 -7.73 11.97 44.09
CA SER A 34 -6.40 11.54 43.63
C SER A 34 -6.38 10.12 43.07
N LYS A 35 -7.01 9.14 43.74
CA LYS A 35 -7.03 7.74 43.28
C LYS A 35 -7.60 7.58 41.87
N LYS A 36 -8.66 8.32 41.51
CA LYS A 36 -9.23 8.29 40.15
C LYS A 36 -8.27 8.85 39.11
N PHE A 37 -7.57 9.94 39.43
CA PHE A 37 -6.57 10.55 38.56
C PHE A 37 -5.38 9.61 38.30
N PHE A 38 -4.85 8.96 39.34
CA PHE A 38 -3.78 7.95 39.18
C PHE A 38 -4.20 6.76 38.32
N VAL A 39 -5.43 6.23 38.49
CA VAL A 39 -5.93 5.14 37.63
C VAL A 39 -6.01 5.56 36.16
N ILE A 40 -6.54 6.75 35.86
CA ILE A 40 -6.62 7.27 34.48
C ILE A 40 -5.21 7.45 33.88
N LEU A 41 -4.27 7.99 34.66
CA LEU A 41 -2.87 8.16 34.25
C LEU A 41 -2.20 6.81 33.95
N SER A 42 -2.45 5.79 34.78
CA SER A 42 -1.94 4.43 34.54
C SER A 42 -2.53 3.80 33.27
N PHE A 43 -3.83 3.94 33.01
CA PHE A 43 -4.43 3.44 31.75
C PHE A 43 -3.86 4.17 30.52
N ALA A 44 -3.67 5.49 30.58
CA ALA A 44 -3.05 6.25 29.49
C ALA A 44 -1.59 5.83 29.26
N LEU A 45 -0.82 5.60 30.33
CA LEU A 45 0.56 5.10 30.24
C LEU A 45 0.61 3.69 29.64
N ILE A 46 -0.28 2.79 30.07
CA ILE A 46 -0.35 1.41 29.55
C ILE A 46 -0.74 1.40 28.08
N LEU A 47 -1.72 2.22 27.66
CA LEU A 47 -2.09 2.33 26.24
C LEU A 47 -0.97 2.94 25.39
N GLY A 48 -0.24 3.94 25.91
CA GLY A 48 0.93 4.50 25.23
C GLY A 48 2.07 3.49 25.08
N LEU A 49 2.45 2.81 26.17
CA LEU A 49 3.52 1.79 26.17
C LEU A 49 3.14 0.55 25.36
N ALA A 50 1.91 0.06 25.47
CA ALA A 50 1.41 -1.03 24.63
C ALA A 50 1.33 -0.60 23.16
N GLY A 51 0.92 0.64 22.87
CA GLY A 51 0.96 1.22 21.54
C GLY A 51 2.37 1.21 20.95
N SER A 52 3.38 1.73 21.67
CA SER A 52 4.78 1.72 21.22
C SER A 52 5.39 0.32 21.13
N PHE A 53 5.01 -0.60 22.03
CA PHE A 53 5.49 -1.99 22.00
C PHE A 53 4.86 -2.81 20.87
N LEU A 54 3.59 -2.55 20.55
CA LEU A 54 2.87 -3.19 19.45
C LEU A 54 3.12 -2.52 18.09
N TYR A 55 3.54 -1.25 18.05
CA TYR A 55 3.88 -0.52 16.82
C TYR A 55 4.83 -1.26 15.86
N PRO A 56 5.96 -1.88 16.29
CA PRO A 56 6.79 -2.69 15.40
C PRO A 56 6.12 -3.97 14.91
N PHE A 57 5.16 -4.54 15.64
CA PHE A 57 4.33 -5.67 15.19
C PHE A 57 3.15 -5.24 14.30
N TYR A 58 2.75 -3.97 14.38
CA TYR A 58 1.74 -3.32 13.54
C TYR A 58 2.30 -2.62 12.30
N ARG A 59 3.63 -2.65 12.07
CA ARG A 59 4.14 -2.53 10.71
C ARG A 59 3.49 -3.64 9.90
N GLN A 60 2.51 -3.27 9.07
CA GLN A 60 2.10 -4.14 7.98
C GLN A 60 3.38 -4.56 7.25
N LYS A 61 3.52 -5.85 6.92
CA LYS A 61 4.48 -6.25 5.91
C LYS A 61 4.18 -5.36 4.72
N ALA A 62 5.16 -4.55 4.29
CA ALA A 62 5.01 -3.79 3.06
C ALA A 62 4.68 -4.83 2.00
N LEU A 63 3.46 -4.75 1.44
CA LEU A 63 3.14 -5.58 0.30
C LEU A 63 4.10 -5.09 -0.78
N VAL A 64 5.03 -5.94 -1.20
CA VAL A 64 5.78 -5.67 -2.42
C VAL A 64 4.75 -5.91 -3.51
N HIS A 65 4.10 -4.83 -3.93
CA HIS A 65 3.34 -4.83 -5.17
C HIS A 65 4.33 -5.12 -6.31
N ALA A 66 3.88 -5.83 -7.34
CA ALA A 66 4.56 -5.71 -8.64
C ALA A 66 4.56 -4.24 -9.05
N ASP A 67 5.51 -3.81 -9.87
CA ASP A 67 5.50 -2.45 -10.39
C ASP A 67 4.29 -2.27 -11.33
N SER A 68 4.30 -2.91 -12.50
CA SER A 68 3.08 -3.10 -13.30
C SER A 68 2.19 -4.23 -12.76
N LEU A 69 0.88 -4.00 -12.63
CA LEU A 69 -0.12 -4.98 -12.18
C LEU A 69 -1.39 -4.97 -13.05
N ILE A 70 -1.36 -5.77 -14.11
CA ILE A 70 -2.51 -6.00 -15.00
C ILE A 70 -3.40 -7.10 -14.39
N LYS A 71 -4.62 -6.75 -13.99
CA LYS A 71 -5.54 -7.70 -13.32
C LYS A 71 -6.52 -8.40 -14.25
N PHE A 72 -6.85 -7.79 -15.38
CA PHE A 72 -7.95 -8.22 -16.26
C PHE A 72 -9.29 -8.36 -15.53
N ASP A 73 -9.69 -7.34 -14.75
CA ASP A 73 -10.91 -7.37 -13.92
C ASP A 73 -12.01 -6.40 -14.39
N GLU A 74 -11.73 -5.57 -15.41
CA GLU A 74 -12.65 -4.60 -15.99
C GLU A 74 -13.91 -5.28 -16.54
N GLY A 75 -13.72 -6.35 -17.33
CA GLY A 75 -14.81 -7.19 -17.84
C GLY A 75 -15.62 -6.58 -18.99
N ASN A 76 -15.21 -5.43 -19.52
CA ASN A 76 -15.82 -4.78 -20.68
C ASN A 76 -14.82 -3.79 -21.32
N GLY A 77 -15.13 -3.31 -22.52
CA GLY A 77 -14.28 -2.40 -23.27
C GLY A 77 -13.08 -3.09 -23.93
N THR A 78 -12.21 -2.28 -24.53
CA THR A 78 -11.06 -2.70 -25.36
C THR A 78 -9.71 -2.32 -24.72
N SER A 79 -9.68 -2.15 -23.40
CA SER A 79 -8.48 -1.74 -22.66
C SER A 79 -8.30 -2.56 -21.39
N ALA A 80 -7.06 -2.91 -21.08
CA ALA A 80 -6.66 -3.54 -19.83
C ALA A 80 -5.71 -2.59 -19.08
N ASN A 81 -6.10 -2.16 -17.87
CA ASN A 81 -5.36 -1.16 -17.14
C ASN A 81 -4.29 -1.80 -16.25
N ASP A 82 -3.17 -1.10 -16.10
CA ASP A 82 -2.33 -1.28 -14.94
C ASP A 82 -3.03 -0.70 -13.70
N THR A 83 -3.16 -1.51 -12.64
CA THR A 83 -3.69 -1.08 -11.34
C THR A 83 -2.83 0.01 -10.70
N ASN A 84 -1.52 -0.07 -10.88
CA ASN A 84 -0.56 0.80 -10.22
C ASN A 84 -0.24 2.05 -11.06
N ALA A 85 -0.59 2.01 -12.35
CA ALA A 85 -0.36 3.07 -13.34
C ALA A 85 1.13 3.44 -13.51
N SER A 86 2.01 2.44 -13.46
CA SER A 86 3.39 2.55 -13.95
C SER A 86 3.36 2.65 -15.48
N VAL A 87 2.66 1.71 -16.13
CA VAL A 87 2.48 1.73 -17.61
C VAL A 87 1.10 2.21 -18.05
N SER A 88 1.04 2.75 -19.27
CA SER A 88 -0.22 3.12 -19.94
C SER A 88 -1.14 1.91 -20.18
N ALA A 89 -2.46 2.11 -20.22
CA ALA A 89 -3.42 1.03 -20.42
C ALA A 89 -3.24 0.31 -21.77
N GLY A 90 -3.13 -1.01 -21.74
CA GLY A 90 -2.94 -1.85 -22.92
C GLY A 90 -4.22 -1.94 -23.76
N THR A 91 -4.05 -2.02 -25.09
CA THR A 91 -5.15 -2.19 -26.06
C THR A 91 -5.44 -3.67 -26.28
N ILE A 92 -6.71 -4.06 -26.17
CA ILE A 92 -7.18 -5.42 -26.39
C ILE A 92 -7.53 -5.63 -27.86
N THR A 93 -6.90 -6.63 -28.48
CA THR A 93 -7.19 -7.06 -29.86
C THR A 93 -7.74 -8.48 -29.85
N ASN A 94 -8.96 -8.64 -30.38
CA ASN A 94 -9.74 -9.88 -30.57
C ASN A 94 -10.08 -10.71 -29.29
N ALA A 95 -9.19 -10.76 -28.30
CA ALA A 95 -9.39 -11.44 -27.03
C ALA A 95 -10.63 -10.92 -26.29
N VAL A 96 -11.30 -11.80 -25.53
CA VAL A 96 -12.61 -11.52 -24.91
C VAL A 96 -12.60 -11.67 -23.40
N TRP A 97 -13.33 -10.78 -22.73
CA TRP A 97 -13.61 -10.87 -21.29
C TRP A 97 -14.39 -12.14 -20.92
N LYS A 98 -14.05 -12.74 -19.77
CA LYS A 98 -14.81 -13.82 -19.15
C LYS A 98 -15.32 -13.43 -17.75
N PRO A 99 -16.52 -13.90 -17.36
CA PRO A 99 -17.05 -13.71 -16.01
C PRO A 99 -16.24 -14.49 -14.96
N GLU A 100 -16.41 -14.07 -13.71
CA GLU A 100 -15.62 -14.51 -12.55
C GLU A 100 -15.66 -16.03 -12.30
N ASP A 101 -16.77 -16.69 -12.65
CA ASP A 101 -16.98 -18.14 -12.50
C ASP A 101 -16.10 -19.00 -13.43
N LEU A 102 -15.53 -18.41 -14.48
CA LEU A 102 -14.62 -19.07 -15.42
C LEU A 102 -13.13 -18.76 -15.13
N CYS A 103 -12.85 -17.89 -14.16
CA CYS A 103 -11.56 -17.25 -13.92
C CYS A 103 -10.96 -17.63 -12.54
N LYS A 104 -9.68 -17.29 -12.32
CA LYS A 104 -8.94 -17.68 -11.10
C LYS A 104 -9.19 -16.76 -9.91
N SER A 105 -9.38 -15.46 -10.16
CA SER A 105 -9.57 -14.40 -9.17
C SER A 105 -10.08 -13.16 -9.90
N GLY A 106 -11.25 -12.64 -9.52
CA GLY A 106 -11.93 -11.63 -10.35
C GLY A 106 -12.28 -12.20 -11.73
N LYS A 107 -12.41 -11.32 -12.72
CA LYS A 107 -12.56 -11.69 -14.13
C LYS A 107 -11.21 -12.05 -14.75
N CYS A 108 -11.20 -12.34 -16.05
CA CYS A 108 -10.00 -12.63 -16.81
C CYS A 108 -10.24 -12.44 -18.31
N MET A 109 -9.15 -12.38 -19.07
CA MET A 109 -9.17 -12.46 -20.53
C MET A 109 -9.12 -13.91 -21.01
N PHE A 110 -9.77 -14.17 -22.13
CA PHE A 110 -9.66 -15.41 -22.90
C PHE A 110 -9.12 -15.09 -24.28
N PHE A 111 -8.08 -15.83 -24.66
CA PHE A 111 -7.40 -15.76 -25.94
C PHE A 111 -7.71 -17.07 -26.66
N ASP A 112 -8.33 -17.02 -27.85
CA ASP A 112 -8.79 -18.21 -28.58
C ASP A 112 -7.71 -18.85 -29.48
N GLY A 113 -6.58 -18.16 -29.65
CA GLY A 113 -5.45 -18.54 -30.48
C GLY A 113 -5.38 -17.84 -31.84
N THR A 114 -6.35 -17.00 -32.21
CA THR A 114 -6.50 -16.43 -33.56
C THR A 114 -6.19 -14.93 -33.63
N GLN A 115 -4.92 -14.56 -33.42
CA GLN A 115 -4.45 -13.15 -33.35
C GLN A 115 -5.06 -12.38 -32.16
N ASP A 116 -5.18 -13.06 -31.03
CA ASP A 116 -5.66 -12.51 -29.76
C ASP A 116 -4.48 -12.03 -28.92
N TYR A 117 -4.47 -10.75 -28.51
CA TYR A 117 -3.43 -10.20 -27.64
C TYR A 117 -3.89 -8.93 -26.91
N VAL A 118 -3.08 -8.51 -25.93
CA VAL A 118 -3.17 -7.18 -25.31
C VAL A 118 -1.82 -6.51 -25.53
N SER A 119 -1.78 -5.42 -26.30
CA SER A 119 -0.55 -4.67 -26.58
C SER A 119 -0.48 -3.42 -25.72
N PHE A 120 0.61 -3.28 -24.98
CA PHE A 120 0.97 -2.04 -24.29
C PHE A 120 1.80 -1.17 -25.23
N THR A 121 1.76 0.14 -25.06
CA THR A 121 2.75 1.02 -25.70
C THR A 121 4.12 0.74 -25.09
N ASP A 122 5.18 1.01 -25.84
CA ASP A 122 6.53 0.93 -25.29
C ASP A 122 6.68 1.87 -24.08
N ASP A 123 7.36 1.39 -23.04
CA ASP A 123 7.46 2.03 -21.74
C ASP A 123 8.72 1.56 -21.00
N ALA A 124 9.44 2.50 -20.39
CA ALA A 124 10.75 2.28 -19.79
C ALA A 124 10.68 1.52 -18.45
N ASP A 125 9.52 1.50 -17.79
CA ASP A 125 9.30 0.67 -16.59
C ASP A 125 9.31 -0.83 -16.92
N LEU A 126 9.28 -1.21 -18.20
CA LEU A 126 9.43 -2.57 -18.70
C LEU A 126 10.79 -2.84 -19.39
N ASP A 127 11.72 -1.88 -19.39
CA ASP A 127 13.09 -2.03 -19.92
C ASP A 127 14.04 -2.49 -18.80
N PHE A 128 14.38 -3.78 -18.79
CA PHE A 128 15.35 -4.33 -17.84
C PHE A 128 16.75 -4.38 -18.44
N ALA A 129 17.70 -3.65 -17.85
CA ALA A 129 19.11 -3.77 -18.24
C ALA A 129 19.70 -5.08 -17.70
N ALA A 130 20.82 -5.54 -18.29
CA ALA A 130 21.49 -6.78 -17.90
C ALA A 130 21.97 -6.86 -16.44
N ALA A 131 21.96 -5.75 -15.69
CA ALA A 131 22.30 -5.69 -14.27
C ALA A 131 21.05 -5.70 -13.35
N ASP A 132 19.85 -5.53 -13.90
CA ASP A 132 18.62 -5.41 -13.13
C ASP A 132 18.08 -6.77 -12.70
N SER A 133 17.32 -6.77 -11.60
CA SER A 133 16.63 -7.95 -11.08
C SER A 133 15.13 -7.72 -11.15
N PHE A 134 14.44 -8.50 -11.98
CA PHE A 134 13.00 -8.41 -12.17
C PHE A 134 12.30 -9.75 -11.86
N THR A 135 10.98 -9.74 -11.85
CA THR A 135 10.16 -10.95 -11.70
C THR A 135 8.85 -10.76 -12.44
N ILE A 136 8.53 -11.67 -13.34
CA ILE A 136 7.23 -11.74 -14.02
C ILE A 136 6.44 -12.89 -13.39
N SER A 137 5.18 -12.64 -13.01
CA SER A 137 4.30 -13.64 -12.42
C SER A 137 2.85 -13.43 -12.85
N PHE A 138 2.21 -14.47 -13.38
CA PHE A 138 0.83 -14.42 -13.85
C PHE A 138 0.13 -15.78 -13.68
N TRP A 139 -1.19 -15.79 -13.81
CA TRP A 139 -1.98 -17.02 -13.91
C TRP A 139 -2.43 -17.22 -15.35
N PHE A 140 -2.28 -18.43 -15.87
CA PHE A 140 -2.84 -18.84 -17.17
C PHE A 140 -3.54 -20.21 -17.04
N ARG A 141 -4.37 -20.53 -18.02
CA ARG A 141 -4.96 -21.86 -18.22
C ARG A 141 -5.09 -22.09 -19.72
N HIS A 142 -4.34 -23.07 -20.23
CA HIS A 142 -4.42 -23.48 -21.62
C HIS A 142 -5.27 -24.75 -21.78
N ALA A 143 -5.69 -25.03 -23.00
CA ALA A 143 -6.17 -26.36 -23.39
C ALA A 143 -4.98 -27.20 -23.90
N PRO A 144 -5.06 -28.55 -23.89
CA PRO A 144 -4.00 -29.40 -24.46
C PRO A 144 -3.75 -29.03 -25.93
N LYS A 145 -2.51 -28.67 -26.24
CA LYS A 145 -2.03 -28.38 -27.59
C LYS A 145 -1.26 -29.59 -28.13
N THR A 146 -1.14 -29.70 -29.46
CA THR A 146 -0.44 -30.81 -30.12
C THR A 146 0.57 -30.35 -31.18
N SER A 147 0.65 -29.04 -31.45
CA SER A 147 1.60 -28.43 -32.38
C SER A 147 1.69 -26.92 -32.21
N GLY A 148 2.88 -26.35 -32.39
CA GLY A 148 3.14 -24.91 -32.33
C GLY A 148 3.23 -24.33 -30.91
N THR A 149 3.81 -23.14 -30.83
CA THR A 149 4.13 -22.40 -29.60
C THR A 149 3.05 -21.34 -29.30
N GLU A 150 2.89 -20.95 -28.03
CA GLU A 150 2.04 -19.84 -27.59
C GLU A 150 2.84 -18.84 -26.77
N VAL A 151 2.99 -17.61 -27.28
CA VAL A 151 3.64 -16.51 -26.57
C VAL A 151 2.64 -15.92 -25.58
N MET A 152 2.98 -15.92 -24.28
CA MET A 152 2.12 -15.42 -23.21
C MET A 152 2.51 -14.01 -22.78
N VAL A 153 3.82 -13.72 -22.75
CA VAL A 153 4.39 -12.40 -22.47
C VAL A 153 5.60 -12.21 -23.38
N VAL A 154 5.72 -11.04 -23.99
CA VAL A 154 6.87 -10.67 -24.83
C VAL A 154 7.11 -9.17 -24.78
N LYS A 155 8.38 -8.78 -24.63
CA LYS A 155 8.90 -7.46 -24.98
C LYS A 155 10.25 -7.68 -25.66
N LEU A 156 10.33 -7.23 -26.91
CA LEU A 156 11.48 -7.35 -27.80
C LEU A 156 11.65 -6.01 -28.51
N GLU A 157 12.88 -5.63 -28.83
CA GLU A 157 13.12 -4.46 -29.66
C GLU A 157 12.60 -4.68 -31.08
N ALA A 158 11.84 -3.70 -31.61
CA ALA A 158 11.26 -3.78 -32.95
C ALA A 158 12.23 -3.26 -34.04
N VAL A 159 13.14 -2.35 -33.67
CA VAL A 159 14.08 -1.64 -34.56
C VAL A 159 15.42 -1.40 -33.84
N GLY A 160 16.26 -2.43 -33.76
CA GLY A 160 17.57 -2.28 -33.13
C GLY A 160 18.38 -3.56 -33.05
N THR A 161 19.25 -3.61 -32.05
CA THR A 161 20.02 -4.79 -31.63
C THR A 161 19.97 -4.97 -30.12
N ASP A 162 19.06 -4.28 -29.44
CA ASP A 162 18.88 -4.44 -28.00
C ASP A 162 18.01 -5.67 -27.76
N GLY A 163 18.36 -6.44 -26.72
CA GLY A 163 17.67 -7.68 -26.38
C GLY A 163 16.27 -7.50 -25.80
N GLY A 164 15.79 -8.51 -25.08
CA GLY A 164 14.44 -8.51 -24.54
C GLY A 164 14.10 -9.76 -23.75
N TYR A 165 12.82 -9.99 -23.50
CA TYR A 165 12.34 -11.16 -22.79
C TYR A 165 11.04 -11.72 -23.35
N GLN A 166 10.93 -13.05 -23.31
CA GLN A 166 9.75 -13.78 -23.78
C GLN A 166 9.43 -14.95 -22.85
N ILE A 167 8.15 -15.16 -22.59
CA ILE A 167 7.64 -16.33 -21.87
C ILE A 167 6.62 -17.00 -22.79
N GLN A 168 6.92 -18.23 -23.19
CA GLN A 168 6.12 -19.00 -24.13
C GLN A 168 5.85 -20.42 -23.63
N MET A 169 4.79 -21.04 -24.14
CA MET A 169 4.47 -22.44 -23.94
C MET A 169 4.69 -23.21 -25.24
N GLU A 170 5.42 -24.31 -25.19
CA GLU A 170 5.66 -25.17 -26.34
C GLU A 170 4.52 -26.17 -26.58
N ALA A 171 4.61 -26.91 -27.69
CA ALA A 171 3.58 -27.86 -28.11
C ALA A 171 3.35 -29.05 -27.16
N ASP A 172 4.30 -29.35 -26.28
CA ASP A 172 4.23 -30.38 -25.23
C ASP A 172 3.71 -29.83 -23.88
N GLY A 173 3.53 -28.52 -23.76
CA GLY A 173 3.09 -27.84 -22.55
C GLY A 173 4.22 -27.36 -21.63
N ASP A 174 5.49 -27.58 -21.99
CA ASP A 174 6.62 -27.00 -21.26
C ASP A 174 6.66 -25.48 -21.45
N ILE A 175 7.11 -24.78 -20.40
CA ILE A 175 7.19 -23.31 -20.37
C ILE A 175 8.64 -22.87 -20.54
N THR A 176 8.90 -22.14 -21.62
CA THR A 176 10.22 -21.58 -21.95
C THR A 176 10.23 -20.10 -21.59
N CYS A 177 11.19 -19.70 -20.75
CA CYS A 177 11.53 -18.29 -20.51
C CYS A 177 12.82 -17.97 -21.24
N GLN A 178 12.81 -16.92 -22.05
CA GLN A 178 13.94 -16.48 -22.87
C GLN A 178 14.33 -15.05 -22.46
N ILE A 179 15.63 -14.79 -22.47
CA ILE A 179 16.23 -13.47 -22.39
C ILE A 179 17.16 -13.37 -23.60
N GLU A 180 16.99 -12.35 -24.42
CA GLU A 180 17.85 -12.04 -25.57
C GLU A 180 18.83 -10.92 -25.17
N ASP A 181 20.02 -10.90 -25.78
CA ASP A 181 21.15 -10.00 -25.46
C ASP A 181 21.48 -8.98 -26.55
#